data_AF-A0A1C7MHG9-F1
#
_entry.id   AF-A0A1C7MHG9-F1
#
_cell.length_a   1.000
_cell.length_b   1.000
_cell.length_c   1.000
_cell.angle_alpha   90.00
_cell.angle_beta   90.00
_cell.angle_gamma   90.00
#
_symmetry.space_group_name_H-M   'P 1'
#
loop_
_entity.id
_entity.type
_entity.pdbx_description
1 polymer ?
#
loop_
_entity_poly.entity_id
_entity_poly.type
_entity_poly.pdbx_seq_one_letter_code
_entity_poly.pdbx_strand_id
1 'polypeptide(L)'
;METTCGRQHLSSHRLFRRSPIRCHRWIHSIQHRIYPHIQLFGPPPSTMAHLNSVRRPCPLGQLREVLLGSQSFTLKMGRLLTPGRAKDGRTRMCRTYTCQLVTIDGRDLGDDGPVLCLKLYDDRFYPLHTPAEAMEYGNMQNMMFGTAEAYICREIAVYEKLDFAQGSIIPYFYGVHLFTMRDGLQVYGTLMEYVEGYRLDSGVCWSFSERQKIQLVQSARHAVRVLQDGDISQPWHDGHILAHRAPTPSDLDRVHCVLVGFSAATQSLYLTENHRQDDFGSCTAALIEEGTGLFEDFVMEHMGPREVWDFFSRMTGVWRFAPERNLPDPFAFIHTSQAGLPD
;
A
#
# COMPACT_ATOMS: atom_id res chain seq x y z
N MET A 1 -44.88 16.92 27.60
CA MET A 1 -43.44 16.98 27.90
C MET A 1 -42.78 15.83 27.17
N GLU A 2 -42.49 16.02 25.89
CA GLU A 2 -41.73 15.05 25.08
C GLU A 2 -40.38 15.70 24.79
N THR A 3 -39.34 15.18 25.42
CA THR A 3 -37.95 15.57 25.16
C THR A 3 -37.50 14.94 23.84
N THR A 4 -37.58 15.70 22.76
CA THR A 4 -36.93 15.39 21.48
C THR A 4 -35.41 15.49 21.67
N CYS A 5 -34.78 14.35 21.97
CA CYS A 5 -33.34 14.18 21.89
C CYS A 5 -32.93 14.18 20.41
N GLY A 6 -32.61 15.36 19.87
CA GLY A 6 -32.06 15.50 18.54
C GLY A 6 -30.68 14.86 18.47
N ARG A 7 -30.59 13.65 17.88
CA ARG A 7 -29.31 13.04 17.48
C ARG A 7 -28.67 13.91 16.38
N GLN A 8 -27.81 14.82 16.78
CA GLN A 8 -26.85 15.42 15.85
C GLN A 8 -25.80 14.35 15.50
N HIS A 9 -25.96 13.72 14.33
CA HIS A 9 -24.87 12.98 13.71
C HIS A 9 -23.77 13.99 13.38
N LEU A 10 -22.78 14.13 14.25
CA LEU A 10 -21.54 14.83 13.96
C LEU A 10 -20.86 14.09 12.80
N SER A 11 -21.05 14.59 11.57
CA SER A 11 -20.37 14.01 10.41
C SER A 11 -18.86 14.24 10.60
N SER A 12 -18.11 13.17 10.83
CA SER A 12 -16.64 13.21 10.99
C SER A 12 -15.89 13.84 9.81
N HIS A 13 -16.60 14.14 8.70
CA HIS A 13 -16.09 14.89 7.56
C HIS A 13 -15.87 16.40 7.81
N ARG A 14 -16.50 17.03 8.82
CA ARG A 14 -16.31 18.48 9.08
C ARG A 14 -15.01 18.83 9.82
N LEU A 15 -14.37 17.86 10.47
CA LEU A 15 -13.14 18.07 11.26
C LEU A 15 -11.90 18.42 10.40
N PHE A 16 -11.92 18.14 9.10
CA PHE A 16 -10.70 18.13 8.27
C PHE A 16 -10.58 19.28 7.23
N ARG A 17 -11.40 20.33 7.26
CA ARG A 17 -11.38 21.36 6.19
C ARG A 17 -10.29 22.43 6.34
N ARG A 18 -9.24 22.40 5.50
CA ARG A 18 -8.40 23.53 5.02
C ARG A 18 -7.41 24.25 5.98
N SER A 19 -7.05 23.76 7.17
CA SER A 19 -5.89 24.34 7.89
C SER A 19 -4.68 23.46 7.74
N PRO A 20 -3.49 24.06 7.91
CA PRO A 20 -2.27 23.33 8.16
C PRO A 20 -2.42 22.39 9.36
N ILE A 21 -1.97 21.14 9.22
CA ILE A 21 -1.68 20.25 10.35
C ILE A 21 -0.19 20.34 10.66
N ARG A 22 0.18 20.29 11.94
CA ARG A 22 1.58 20.36 12.38
C ARG A 22 2.11 18.96 12.67
N CYS A 23 3.30 18.67 12.18
CA CYS A 23 4.03 17.46 12.51
C CYS A 23 5.15 17.76 13.51
N HIS A 24 5.35 16.87 14.47
CA HIS A 24 6.56 16.78 15.27
C HIS A 24 7.32 15.50 14.91
N ARG A 25 8.64 15.61 14.72
CA ARG A 25 9.51 14.47 14.38
C ARG A 25 9.33 13.33 15.38
N TRP A 26 9.23 12.11 14.85
CA TRP A 26 9.12 10.89 15.65
C TRP A 26 10.39 10.03 15.60
N ILE A 27 10.50 9.14 16.60
CA ILE A 27 11.72 8.52 17.13
C ILE A 27 12.16 7.32 16.29
N HIS A 28 13.45 7.24 15.92
CA HIS A 28 14.11 6.07 15.28
C HIS A 28 13.96 4.72 16.04
N SER A 29 13.25 4.67 17.18
CA SER A 29 13.33 3.55 18.13
C SER A 29 12.52 2.30 17.78
N ILE A 30 11.54 2.35 16.86
CA ILE A 30 10.86 1.11 16.42
C ILE A 30 11.71 0.36 15.37
N GLN A 31 12.67 1.02 14.72
CA GLN A 31 13.47 0.41 13.64
C GLN A 31 14.26 -0.83 14.08
N HIS A 32 14.61 -0.95 15.37
CA HIS A 32 15.41 -2.08 15.86
C HIS A 32 14.63 -3.36 16.14
N ARG A 33 13.28 -3.37 16.02
CA ARG A 33 12.46 -4.55 16.30
C ARG A 33 11.71 -5.09 15.08
N ILE A 34 11.72 -4.38 13.97
CA ILE A 34 10.79 -4.63 12.88
C ILE A 34 11.53 -5.34 11.72
N TYR A 35 11.61 -6.66 11.82
CA TYR A 35 12.03 -7.62 10.78
C TYR A 35 13.52 -7.61 10.36
N PRO A 36 14.24 -8.74 10.50
CA PRO A 36 15.53 -8.88 9.85
C PRO A 36 15.34 -8.74 8.33
N HIS A 37 16.10 -7.84 7.70
CA HIS A 37 16.16 -7.75 6.26
C HIS A 37 16.93 -8.97 5.72
N ILE A 38 16.22 -10.06 5.50
CA ILE A 38 16.80 -11.25 4.88
C ILE A 38 16.68 -11.08 3.37
N GLN A 39 17.72 -10.50 2.75
CA GLN A 39 17.83 -10.50 1.31
C GLN A 39 18.26 -11.90 0.87
N LEU A 40 17.35 -12.67 0.29
CA LEU A 40 17.69 -14.03 -0.14
C LEU A 40 18.45 -14.03 -1.46
N PHE A 41 17.82 -13.46 -2.49
CA PHE A 41 18.29 -13.49 -3.86
C PHE A 41 17.80 -12.21 -4.51
N GLY A 42 18.65 -11.18 -4.59
CA GLY A 42 18.23 -9.89 -5.15
C GLY A 42 17.50 -10.04 -6.49
N PRO A 43 16.60 -9.09 -6.85
CA PRO A 43 15.64 -9.32 -7.90
C PRO A 43 16.31 -9.68 -9.23
N PRO A 44 15.66 -10.48 -10.10
CA PRO A 44 16.21 -10.84 -11.40
C PRO A 44 16.70 -9.59 -12.17
N PRO A 45 17.79 -9.68 -12.96
CA PRO A 45 18.31 -8.52 -13.69
C PRO A 45 17.28 -7.84 -14.59
N SER A 46 16.35 -8.61 -15.17
CA SER A 46 15.23 -8.08 -15.97
C SER A 46 14.25 -7.24 -15.12
N THR A 47 14.00 -7.65 -13.88
CA THR A 47 13.22 -6.86 -12.92
C THR A 47 13.93 -5.57 -12.55
N MET A 48 15.23 -5.62 -12.25
CA MET A 48 16.00 -4.40 -11.95
C MET A 48 16.06 -3.45 -13.15
N ALA A 49 16.22 -3.98 -14.37
CA ALA A 49 16.15 -3.20 -15.60
C ALA A 49 14.77 -2.54 -15.78
N HIS A 50 13.69 -3.30 -15.53
CA HIS A 50 12.32 -2.76 -15.55
C HIS A 50 12.17 -1.61 -14.54
N LEU A 51 12.53 -1.83 -13.27
CA LEU A 51 12.43 -0.82 -12.20
C LEU A 51 13.15 0.48 -12.59
N ASN A 52 14.36 0.37 -13.13
CA ASN A 52 15.13 1.54 -13.55
C ASN A 52 14.49 2.24 -14.75
N SER A 53 13.91 1.48 -15.67
CA SER A 53 13.25 2.03 -16.87
C SER A 53 11.95 2.79 -16.57
N VAL A 54 11.27 2.49 -15.46
CA VAL A 54 10.01 3.13 -15.05
C VAL A 54 10.15 4.05 -13.83
N ARG A 55 11.39 4.29 -13.36
CA ARG A 55 11.64 5.10 -12.18
C ARG A 55 11.28 6.56 -12.44
N ARG A 56 10.38 7.09 -11.63
CA ARG A 56 9.97 8.49 -11.62
C ARG A 56 10.99 9.34 -10.88
N PRO A 57 11.16 10.63 -11.25
CA PRO A 57 11.88 11.59 -10.42
C PRO A 57 11.22 11.72 -9.05
N CYS A 58 12.03 11.87 -7.99
CA CYS A 58 11.50 12.16 -6.65
C CYS A 58 10.77 13.52 -6.65
N PRO A 59 9.46 13.57 -6.33
CA PRO A 59 8.70 14.83 -6.32
C PRO A 59 9.29 15.90 -5.41
N LEU A 60 9.91 15.51 -4.29
CA LEU A 60 10.53 16.46 -3.37
C LEU A 60 11.94 16.89 -3.81
N GLY A 61 12.59 16.18 -4.73
CA GLY A 61 13.97 16.47 -5.14
C GLY A 61 14.88 16.69 -3.92
N GLN A 62 15.53 17.86 -3.85
CA GLN A 62 16.40 18.24 -2.73
C GLN A 62 15.64 18.51 -1.41
N LEU A 63 14.34 18.83 -1.45
CA LEU A 63 13.53 19.01 -0.25
C LEU A 63 13.36 17.72 0.55
N ARG A 64 13.61 16.55 -0.05
CA ARG A 64 13.56 15.27 0.66
C ARG A 64 14.52 15.27 1.86
N GLU A 65 15.78 15.65 1.64
CA GLU A 65 16.80 15.67 2.70
C GLU A 65 16.50 16.71 3.76
N VAL A 66 15.99 17.89 3.35
CA VAL A 66 15.55 18.94 4.27
C VAL A 66 14.41 18.45 5.16
N LEU A 67 13.43 17.77 4.58
CA LEU A 67 12.31 17.18 5.31
C LEU A 67 12.78 16.09 6.29
N LEU A 68 13.65 15.18 5.85
CA LEU A 68 14.19 14.12 6.70
C LEU A 68 15.01 14.67 7.88
N GLY A 69 15.72 15.78 7.68
CA GLY A 69 16.46 16.48 8.73
C GLY A 69 15.62 17.37 9.65
N SER A 70 14.37 17.67 9.28
CA SER A 70 13.55 18.67 9.96
C SER A 70 13.07 18.25 11.36
N GLN A 71 12.78 19.23 12.21
CA GLN A 71 12.15 19.00 13.52
C GLN A 71 10.63 19.03 13.42
N SER A 72 10.10 19.89 12.56
CA SER A 72 8.66 20.03 12.33
C SER A 72 8.36 20.52 10.93
N PHE A 73 7.19 20.19 10.43
CA PHE A 73 6.67 20.74 9.18
C PHE A 73 5.16 20.88 9.29
N THR A 74 4.57 21.63 8.36
CA THR A 74 3.12 21.76 8.25
C THR A 74 2.61 21.36 6.88
N LEU A 75 1.43 20.73 6.86
CA LEU A 75 0.80 20.25 5.62
C LEU A 75 -0.55 20.92 5.39
N LYS A 76 -0.78 21.41 4.17
CA LYS A 76 -2.10 21.81 3.68
C LYS A 76 -2.83 20.56 3.20
N MET A 77 -3.88 20.18 3.91
CA MET A 77 -4.72 19.02 3.57
C MET A 77 -5.55 19.29 2.31
N GLY A 78 -5.52 18.34 1.39
CA GLY A 78 -6.24 18.36 0.12
C GLY A 78 -7.45 17.40 0.09
N ARG A 79 -7.60 16.68 -1.01
CA ARG A 79 -8.73 15.79 -1.30
C ARG A 79 -8.58 14.48 -0.52
N LEU A 80 -9.66 14.02 0.11
CA LEU A 80 -9.74 12.65 0.64
C LEU A 80 -9.77 11.64 -0.53
N LEU A 81 -8.84 10.69 -0.53
CA LEU A 81 -8.68 9.65 -1.55
C LEU A 81 -9.39 8.34 -1.19
N THR A 82 -9.52 8.02 0.10
CA THR A 82 -10.22 6.81 0.56
C THR A 82 -11.69 7.12 0.86
N PRO A 83 -12.66 6.41 0.25
CA PRO A 83 -14.07 6.58 0.60
C PRO A 83 -14.32 6.19 2.07
N GLY A 84 -15.28 6.86 2.71
CA GLY A 84 -15.57 6.68 4.15
C GLY A 84 -16.16 5.31 4.52
N ARG A 85 -16.72 4.57 3.56
CA ARG A 85 -17.09 3.15 3.68
C ARG A 85 -16.56 2.43 2.46
N ALA A 86 -15.88 1.30 2.65
CA ALA A 86 -15.53 0.44 1.54
C ALA A 86 -16.81 -0.23 0.99
N LYS A 87 -16.83 -0.51 -0.33
CA LYS A 87 -18.00 -1.13 -0.99
C LYS A 87 -18.32 -2.53 -0.43
N ASP A 88 -17.30 -3.21 0.06
CA ASP A 88 -17.36 -4.56 0.66
C ASP A 88 -17.66 -4.54 2.16
N GLY A 89 -18.00 -3.38 2.74
CA GLY A 89 -18.22 -3.24 4.17
C GLY A 89 -16.94 -3.36 5.01
N ARG A 90 -15.76 -3.55 4.39
CA ARG A 90 -14.50 -3.63 5.12
C ARG A 90 -14.17 -2.28 5.74
N THR A 91 -13.80 -2.36 7.00
CA THR A 91 -13.37 -1.24 7.81
C THR A 91 -11.95 -0.86 7.41
N ARG A 92 -11.64 0.45 7.41
CA ARG A 92 -10.29 0.94 7.09
C ARG A 92 -9.71 1.60 8.33
N MET A 93 -8.60 1.07 8.82
CA MET A 93 -7.81 1.65 9.91
C MET A 93 -7.10 2.96 9.53
N CYS A 94 -7.21 3.37 8.27
CA CYS A 94 -6.54 4.54 7.75
C CYS A 94 -7.41 5.35 6.80
N ARG A 95 -7.08 6.65 6.71
CA ARG A 95 -7.63 7.57 5.72
C ARG A 95 -6.50 8.21 4.95
N THR A 96 -6.64 8.24 3.63
CA THR A 96 -5.63 8.79 2.72
C THR A 96 -6.12 10.08 2.12
N TYR A 97 -5.26 11.09 2.08
CA TYR A 97 -5.52 12.42 1.56
C TYR A 97 -4.41 12.82 0.59
N THR A 98 -4.72 13.68 -0.38
CA THR A 98 -3.67 14.53 -0.97
C THR A 98 -3.29 15.62 0.02
N CYS A 99 -2.06 16.11 -0.05
CA CYS A 99 -1.59 17.24 0.74
C CYS A 99 -0.45 17.98 0.03
N GLN A 100 -0.05 19.12 0.57
CA GLN A 100 1.14 19.87 0.14
C GLN A 100 1.92 20.32 1.38
N LEU A 101 3.25 20.30 1.31
CA LEU A 101 4.10 20.92 2.32
C LEU A 101 3.96 22.44 2.26
N VAL A 102 3.73 23.07 3.42
CA VAL A 102 3.58 24.53 3.53
C VAL A 102 4.82 25.12 4.18
N THR A 103 5.24 24.55 5.31
CA THR A 103 6.44 24.99 6.01
C THR A 103 7.30 23.82 6.46
N ILE A 104 8.61 24.01 6.51
CA ILE A 104 9.56 23.13 7.20
C ILE A 104 10.37 23.99 8.17
N ASP A 105 10.37 23.62 9.44
CA ASP A 105 11.05 24.34 10.54
C ASP A 105 10.72 25.84 10.56
N GLY A 106 9.45 26.17 10.27
CA GLY A 106 8.94 27.53 10.23
C GLY A 106 9.26 28.31 8.95
N ARG A 107 10.11 27.77 8.06
CA ARG A 107 10.37 28.36 6.74
C ARG A 107 9.23 28.04 5.78
N ASP A 108 8.64 29.07 5.18
CA ASP A 108 7.63 28.96 4.14
C ASP A 108 8.22 28.40 2.83
N LEU A 109 7.50 27.46 2.22
CA LEU A 109 7.86 26.84 0.94
C LEU A 109 7.05 27.40 -0.24
N GLY A 110 6.05 28.26 0.01
CA GLY A 110 5.15 28.79 -1.00
C GLY A 110 4.02 27.81 -1.40
N ASP A 111 3.16 28.24 -2.32
CA ASP A 111 1.99 27.46 -2.78
C ASP A 111 2.32 26.45 -3.91
N ASP A 112 3.51 26.53 -4.50
CA ASP A 112 3.92 25.73 -5.67
C ASP A 112 4.56 24.38 -5.30
N GLY A 113 4.40 23.94 -4.05
CA GLY A 113 4.89 22.65 -3.58
C GLY A 113 4.22 21.45 -4.28
N PRO A 114 4.93 20.33 -4.47
CA PRO A 114 4.37 19.15 -5.10
C PRO A 114 3.20 18.59 -4.29
N VAL A 115 2.23 17.98 -4.97
CA VAL A 115 1.16 17.23 -4.32
C VAL A 115 1.74 15.93 -3.78
N LEU A 116 1.49 15.66 -2.51
CA LEU A 116 1.91 14.46 -1.78
C LEU A 116 0.71 13.69 -1.28
N CYS A 117 0.95 12.46 -0.84
CA CYS A 117 -0.03 11.58 -0.26
C CYS A 117 0.22 11.46 1.26
N LEU A 118 -0.81 11.77 2.04
CA LEU A 118 -0.80 11.60 3.49
C LEU A 118 -1.79 10.50 3.86
N LYS A 119 -1.32 9.48 4.56
CA LYS A 119 -2.16 8.41 5.09
C LYS A 119 -2.10 8.42 6.62
N LEU A 120 -3.23 8.68 7.25
CA LEU A 120 -3.40 8.78 8.70
C LEU A 120 -3.98 7.48 9.25
N TYR A 121 -3.49 7.01 10.39
CA TYR A 121 -3.87 5.76 11.05
C TYR A 121 -4.48 6.05 12.42
N ASP A 122 -5.68 5.57 12.65
CA ASP A 122 -6.44 5.86 13.86
C ASP A 122 -7.45 4.75 14.13
N ASP A 123 -7.39 4.13 15.32
CA ASP A 123 -8.32 3.06 15.69
C ASP A 123 -9.78 3.56 15.71
N ARG A 124 -10.01 4.87 15.88
CA ARG A 124 -11.35 5.47 15.81
C ARG A 124 -11.90 5.54 14.39
N PHE A 125 -11.11 5.24 13.37
CA PHE A 125 -11.63 5.08 12.00
C PHE A 125 -12.38 3.77 11.82
N TYR A 126 -12.24 2.80 12.75
CA TYR A 126 -13.14 1.66 12.77
C TYR A 126 -14.57 2.14 13.05
N PRO A 127 -15.56 1.72 12.24
CA PRO A 127 -16.94 1.94 12.58
C PRO A 127 -17.24 1.18 13.87
N LEU A 128 -17.63 1.93 14.90
CA LEU A 128 -18.24 1.34 16.07
C LEU A 128 -19.66 0.93 15.70
N HIS A 129 -19.93 -0.37 15.75
CA HIS A 129 -21.31 -0.86 15.67
C HIS A 129 -22.12 -0.26 16.81
N THR A 130 -23.33 0.19 16.51
CA THR A 130 -24.21 0.64 17.58
C THR A 130 -24.65 -0.56 18.42
N PRO A 131 -24.94 -0.42 19.72
CA PRO A 131 -25.40 -1.54 20.54
C PRO A 131 -26.69 -2.22 20.02
N ALA A 132 -27.41 -1.58 19.11
CA ALA A 132 -28.63 -2.09 18.47
C ALA A 132 -28.34 -2.91 17.20
N GLU A 133 -27.14 -2.80 16.62
CA GLU A 133 -26.71 -3.68 15.55
C GLU A 133 -26.34 -5.01 16.21
N ALA A 134 -26.97 -6.10 15.76
CA ALA A 134 -26.62 -7.43 16.24
C ALA A 134 -25.12 -7.61 15.99
N MET A 135 -24.32 -7.65 17.06
CA MET A 135 -22.96 -8.10 16.96
C MET A 135 -23.06 -9.52 16.42
N GLU A 136 -22.55 -9.76 15.21
CA GLU A 136 -22.29 -11.10 14.71
C GLU A 136 -21.15 -11.69 15.55
N TYR A 137 -21.46 -12.03 16.80
CA TYR A 137 -20.61 -12.78 17.70
C TYR A 137 -20.31 -14.11 17.00
N GLY A 138 -19.05 -14.31 16.61
CA GLY A 138 -18.61 -15.50 15.87
C GLY A 138 -18.21 -15.27 14.42
N ASN A 139 -18.33 -14.05 13.88
CA ASN A 139 -17.68 -13.76 12.59
C ASN A 139 -16.17 -13.70 12.81
N MET A 140 -15.47 -14.80 12.50
CA MET A 140 -14.02 -14.96 12.69
C MET A 140 -13.20 -13.90 11.94
N GLN A 141 -13.79 -13.20 10.96
CA GLN A 141 -13.16 -12.04 10.32
C GLN A 141 -12.86 -10.91 11.31
N ASN A 142 -13.61 -10.81 12.41
CA ASN A 142 -13.34 -9.89 13.51
C ASN A 142 -12.23 -10.41 14.45
N MET A 143 -11.78 -11.67 14.40
CA MET A 143 -10.70 -12.13 15.29
C MET A 143 -9.31 -11.67 14.84
N MET A 144 -9.17 -11.12 13.63
CA MET A 144 -7.92 -10.50 13.14
C MET A 144 -7.98 -8.96 13.26
N PHE A 145 -8.33 -8.44 14.45
CA PHE A 145 -8.18 -7.00 14.72
C PHE A 145 -6.69 -6.65 14.79
N GLY A 146 -6.19 -5.92 13.79
CA GLY A 146 -4.91 -5.20 13.91
C GLY A 146 -5.15 -3.79 14.42
N THR A 147 -4.25 -3.26 15.25
CA THR A 147 -4.28 -1.86 15.70
C THR A 147 -3.74 -0.92 14.62
N ALA A 148 -4.12 0.36 14.64
CA ALA A 148 -3.53 1.40 13.80
C ALA A 148 -1.99 1.38 13.81
N GLU A 149 -1.40 1.08 14.97
CA GLU A 149 0.04 0.87 15.16
C GLU A 149 0.57 -0.35 14.38
N ALA A 150 -0.10 -1.50 14.44
CA ALA A 150 0.30 -2.68 13.67
C ALA A 150 0.25 -2.42 12.16
N TYR A 151 -0.80 -1.75 11.69
CA TYR A 151 -0.97 -1.40 10.27
C TYR A 151 0.12 -0.43 9.78
N ILE A 152 0.49 0.58 10.56
CA ILE A 152 1.56 1.51 10.16
C ILE A 152 2.95 0.84 10.20
N CYS A 153 3.21 -0.04 11.19
CA CYS A 153 4.47 -0.79 11.27
C CYS A 153 4.67 -1.72 10.07
N ARG A 154 3.61 -2.40 9.61
CA ARG A 154 3.66 -3.21 8.39
C ARG A 154 3.99 -2.37 7.16
N GLU A 155 3.36 -1.20 7.02
CA GLU A 155 3.62 -0.31 5.89
C GLU A 155 5.06 0.22 5.89
N ILE A 156 5.58 0.64 7.05
CA ILE A 156 6.99 1.05 7.20
C ILE A 156 7.92 -0.06 6.73
N ALA A 157 7.72 -1.27 7.24
CA ALA A 157 8.59 -2.40 6.93
C ALA A 157 8.66 -2.70 5.43
N VAL A 158 7.53 -2.59 4.72
CA VAL A 158 7.51 -2.75 3.26
C VAL A 158 8.36 -1.67 2.58
N TYR A 159 8.16 -0.40 2.92
CA TYR A 159 8.92 0.67 2.27
C TYR A 159 10.42 0.65 2.60
N GLU A 160 10.80 0.22 3.80
CA GLU A 160 12.20 0.05 4.19
C GLU A 160 12.86 -1.12 3.43
N LYS A 161 12.21 -2.29 3.35
CA LYS A 161 12.72 -3.43 2.59
C LYS A 161 12.80 -3.19 1.09
N LEU A 162 11.85 -2.42 0.56
CA LEU A 162 11.74 -2.14 -0.86
C LEU A 162 12.25 -0.74 -1.24
N ASP A 163 13.18 -0.16 -0.48
CA ASP A 163 13.74 1.17 -0.78
C ASP A 163 14.28 1.26 -2.21
N PHE A 164 14.93 0.19 -2.70
CA PHE A 164 15.44 0.11 -4.06
C PHE A 164 14.35 0.23 -5.14
N ALA A 165 13.09 -0.06 -4.82
CA ALA A 165 11.96 -0.03 -5.74
C ALA A 165 11.11 1.25 -5.66
N GLN A 166 11.41 2.14 -4.70
CA GLN A 166 10.71 3.41 -4.53
C GLN A 166 10.86 4.34 -5.74
N GLY A 167 9.75 4.98 -6.12
CA GLY A 167 9.65 5.77 -7.33
C GLY A 167 9.43 4.95 -8.60
N SER A 168 9.50 3.62 -8.54
CA SER A 168 9.25 2.74 -9.67
C SER A 168 7.89 2.05 -9.52
N ILE A 169 7.85 0.85 -8.93
CA ILE A 169 6.60 0.11 -8.73
C ILE A 169 5.91 0.43 -7.41
N ILE A 170 6.57 1.15 -6.51
CA ILE A 170 5.96 1.70 -5.29
C ILE A 170 6.25 3.21 -5.20
N PRO A 171 5.43 3.98 -4.47
CA PRO A 171 5.68 5.40 -4.25
C PRO A 171 7.01 5.68 -3.54
N TYR A 172 7.57 6.87 -3.69
CA TYR A 172 8.58 7.35 -2.74
C TYR A 172 7.98 7.50 -1.34
N PHE A 173 8.73 7.06 -0.33
CA PHE A 173 8.36 7.14 1.08
C PHE A 173 9.17 8.24 1.79
N TYR A 174 8.45 9.12 2.48
CA TYR A 174 9.04 10.26 3.21
C TYR A 174 8.92 10.10 4.73
N GLY A 175 8.65 8.88 5.19
CA GLY A 175 8.68 8.50 6.59
C GLY A 175 7.33 8.52 7.30
N VAL A 176 7.39 8.17 8.58
CA VAL A 176 6.29 8.19 9.54
C VAL A 176 6.43 9.34 10.51
N HIS A 177 5.29 9.93 10.82
CA HIS A 177 5.16 11.24 11.41
C HIS A 177 4.02 11.24 12.42
N LEU A 178 4.18 12.00 13.51
CA LEU A 178 3.10 12.27 14.47
C LEU A 178 2.45 13.61 14.12
N PHE A 179 1.21 13.55 13.67
CA PHE A 179 0.46 14.73 13.25
C PHE A 179 -0.45 15.22 14.37
N THR A 180 -0.35 16.51 14.69
CA THR A 180 -1.29 17.22 15.56
C THR A 180 -2.36 17.89 14.71
N MET A 181 -3.59 17.41 14.86
CA MET A 181 -4.79 17.96 14.24
C MET A 181 -5.22 19.27 14.92
N ARG A 182 -6.18 19.98 14.32
CA ARG A 182 -6.66 21.28 14.83
C ARG A 182 -7.26 21.22 16.23
N ASP A 183 -7.92 20.11 16.56
CA ASP A 183 -8.53 19.85 17.86
C ASP A 183 -7.50 19.39 18.91
N GLY A 184 -6.20 19.45 18.59
CA GLY A 184 -5.12 19.00 19.45
C GLY A 184 -4.90 17.48 19.40
N LEU A 185 -5.72 16.75 18.63
CA LEU A 185 -5.61 15.32 18.53
C LEU A 185 -4.32 14.90 17.82
N GLN A 186 -3.62 13.92 18.39
CA GLN A 186 -2.42 13.36 17.78
C GLN A 186 -2.74 12.04 17.07
N VAL A 187 -2.26 11.92 15.84
CA VAL A 187 -2.51 10.75 14.98
C VAL A 187 -1.24 10.40 14.23
N TYR A 188 -0.88 9.11 14.18
CA TYR A 188 0.24 8.66 13.36
C TYR A 188 -0.12 8.66 11.89
N GLY A 189 0.84 8.99 11.05
CA GLY A 189 0.65 8.94 9.61
C GLY A 189 1.93 8.71 8.84
N THR A 190 1.76 8.34 7.58
CA THR A 190 2.84 8.19 6.60
C THR A 190 2.71 9.31 5.57
N LEU A 191 3.85 9.88 5.18
CA LEU A 191 3.93 10.83 4.07
C LEU A 191 4.64 10.14 2.91
N MET A 192 4.06 10.19 1.72
CA MET A 192 4.59 9.51 0.54
C MET A 192 4.29 10.31 -0.74
N GLU A 193 4.91 9.90 -1.84
CA GLU A 193 4.59 10.40 -3.17
C GLU A 193 3.11 10.21 -3.48
N TYR A 194 2.46 11.25 -3.99
CA TYR A 194 1.17 11.09 -4.65
C TYR A 194 1.43 10.68 -6.10
N VAL A 195 0.97 9.48 -6.46
CA VAL A 195 1.07 8.96 -7.81
C VAL A 195 -0.23 9.27 -8.53
N GLU A 196 -0.16 10.12 -9.56
CA GLU A 196 -1.29 10.34 -10.46
C GLU A 196 -1.42 9.13 -11.39
N GLY A 197 -2.28 8.20 -11.00
CA GLY A 197 -2.56 6.98 -11.76
C GLY A 197 -4.04 6.63 -11.68
N TYR A 198 -4.44 5.74 -12.59
CA TYR A 198 -5.80 5.23 -12.64
C TYR A 198 -5.86 3.91 -11.86
N ARG A 199 -6.84 3.78 -10.96
CA ARG A 199 -7.10 2.49 -10.33
C ARG A 199 -7.59 1.49 -11.38
N LEU A 200 -7.26 0.21 -11.25
CA LEU A 200 -7.73 -0.80 -12.21
C LEU A 200 -9.26 -0.86 -12.27
N ASP A 201 -9.92 -0.68 -11.12
CA ASP A 201 -11.38 -0.68 -10.96
C ASP A 201 -12.09 0.49 -11.67
N SER A 202 -11.34 1.43 -12.26
CA SER A 202 -11.91 2.52 -13.06
C SER A 202 -12.17 2.11 -14.51
N GLY A 203 -11.82 0.88 -14.92
CA GLY A 203 -11.91 0.43 -16.30
C GLY A 203 -10.97 1.13 -17.27
N VAL A 204 -9.89 1.73 -16.77
CA VAL A 204 -8.92 2.47 -17.59
C VAL A 204 -8.34 1.60 -18.72
N CYS A 205 -8.17 0.30 -18.50
CA CYS A 205 -7.54 -0.58 -19.47
C CYS A 205 -8.40 -0.79 -20.72
N TRP A 206 -9.71 -0.52 -20.70
CA TRP A 206 -10.53 -0.51 -21.92
C TRP A 206 -10.04 0.51 -22.95
N SER A 207 -9.40 1.59 -22.50
CA SER A 207 -8.83 2.64 -23.37
C SER A 207 -7.39 2.38 -23.79
N PHE A 208 -6.74 1.35 -23.23
CA PHE A 208 -5.34 1.05 -23.53
C PHE A 208 -5.22 0.28 -24.84
N SER A 209 -4.17 0.60 -25.60
CA SER A 209 -3.74 -0.24 -26.71
C SER A 209 -3.30 -1.61 -26.20
N GLU A 210 -3.28 -2.61 -27.09
CA GLU A 210 -2.80 -3.96 -26.73
C GLU A 210 -1.39 -3.91 -26.13
N ARG A 211 -0.47 -3.15 -26.75
CA ARG A 211 0.88 -2.92 -26.23
C ARG A 211 0.89 -2.38 -24.80
N GLN A 212 0.03 -1.41 -24.49
CA GLN A 212 -0.07 -0.84 -23.15
C GLN A 212 -0.58 -1.85 -22.12
N LYS A 213 -1.55 -2.70 -22.51
CA LYS A 213 -2.02 -3.80 -21.67
C LYS A 213 -0.90 -4.80 -21.39
N ILE A 214 -0.12 -5.18 -22.40
CA ILE A 214 1.05 -6.06 -22.25
C ILE A 214 2.04 -5.46 -21.25
N GLN A 215 2.39 -4.17 -21.41
CA GLN A 215 3.32 -3.49 -20.51
C GLN A 215 2.83 -3.45 -19.06
N LEU A 216 1.53 -3.20 -18.84
CA LEU A 216 0.94 -3.20 -17.51
C LEU A 216 1.01 -4.59 -16.85
N VAL A 217 0.64 -5.65 -17.59
CA VAL A 217 0.69 -7.04 -17.11
C VAL A 217 2.12 -7.44 -16.76
N GLN A 218 3.08 -7.17 -17.66
CA GLN A 218 4.50 -7.45 -17.40
C GLN A 218 5.03 -6.64 -16.22
N SER A 219 4.62 -5.38 -16.07
CA SER A 219 4.96 -4.58 -14.90
C SER A 219 4.42 -5.18 -13.60
N ALA A 220 3.19 -5.69 -13.61
CA ALA A 220 2.60 -6.36 -12.45
C ALA A 220 3.40 -7.62 -12.08
N ARG A 221 3.87 -8.39 -13.08
CA ARG A 221 4.78 -9.52 -12.82
C ARG A 221 6.06 -9.09 -12.12
N HIS A 222 6.70 -8.03 -12.61
CA HIS A 222 7.90 -7.49 -11.97
C HIS A 222 7.61 -7.00 -10.55
N ALA A 223 6.43 -6.44 -10.30
CA ALA A 223 6.04 -6.01 -8.97
C ALA A 223 5.87 -7.19 -8.00
N VAL A 224 5.20 -8.27 -8.41
CA VAL A 224 5.11 -9.53 -7.62
C VAL A 224 6.51 -10.04 -7.25
N ARG A 225 7.44 -10.07 -8.21
CA ARG A 225 8.83 -10.51 -7.95
C ARG A 225 9.55 -9.67 -6.91
N VAL A 226 9.34 -8.35 -6.93
CA VAL A 226 9.95 -7.44 -5.96
C VAL A 226 9.37 -7.67 -4.56
N LEU A 227 8.05 -7.89 -4.45
CA LEU A 227 7.43 -8.22 -3.16
C LEU A 227 7.98 -9.56 -2.62
N GLN A 228 8.11 -10.56 -3.48
CA GLN A 228 8.65 -11.88 -3.12
C GLN A 228 10.11 -11.82 -2.65
N ASP A 229 10.97 -11.06 -3.34
CA ASP A 229 12.35 -10.82 -2.89
C ASP A 229 12.41 -10.15 -1.51
N GLY A 230 11.47 -9.24 -1.24
CA GLY A 230 11.35 -8.58 0.06
C GLY A 230 10.70 -9.40 1.18
N ASP A 231 10.31 -10.66 0.94
CA ASP A 231 9.48 -11.45 1.86
C ASP A 231 8.17 -10.71 2.23
N ILE A 232 7.47 -10.20 1.21
CA ILE A 232 6.25 -9.42 1.37
C ILE A 232 5.13 -10.10 0.59
N SER A 233 4.03 -10.38 1.28
CA SER A 233 2.78 -10.84 0.67
C SER A 233 1.70 -9.79 0.86
N GLN A 234 1.02 -9.42 -0.22
CA GLN A 234 0.04 -8.33 -0.22
C GLN A 234 -1.37 -8.88 -0.37
N PRO A 235 -2.37 -8.37 0.37
CA PRO A 235 -3.77 -8.66 0.07
C PRO A 235 -4.18 -7.94 -1.22
N TRP A 236 -4.05 -8.62 -2.34
CA TRP A 236 -4.33 -8.08 -3.68
C TRP A 236 -5.82 -7.76 -3.85
N HIS A 237 -6.08 -6.60 -4.42
CA HIS A 237 -7.36 -6.24 -5.01
C HIS A 237 -7.15 -5.10 -6.01
N ASP A 238 -8.12 -4.89 -6.91
CA ASP A 238 -8.09 -3.88 -7.98
C ASP A 238 -7.66 -2.45 -7.54
N GLY A 239 -8.08 -2.00 -6.36
CA GLY A 239 -7.75 -0.69 -5.79
C GLY A 239 -6.34 -0.54 -5.22
N HIS A 240 -5.54 -1.61 -5.17
CA HIS A 240 -4.14 -1.57 -4.76
C HIS A 240 -3.16 -1.41 -5.93
N ILE A 241 -3.65 -1.54 -7.17
CA ILE A 241 -2.84 -1.39 -8.37
C ILE A 241 -3.28 -0.13 -9.10
N LEU A 242 -2.35 0.80 -9.31
CA LEU A 242 -2.53 1.96 -10.15
C LEU A 242 -1.88 1.72 -11.51
N ALA A 243 -2.63 1.84 -12.59
CA ALA A 243 -2.08 1.99 -13.94
C ALA A 243 -1.59 3.43 -14.10
N HIS A 244 -0.27 3.59 -14.18
CA HIS A 244 0.38 4.88 -14.36
C HIS A 244 0.96 4.98 -15.76
N ARG A 245 0.74 6.12 -16.41
CA ARG A 245 1.39 6.46 -17.68
C ARG A 245 2.69 7.18 -17.35
N ALA A 246 3.80 6.71 -17.92
CA ALA A 246 5.11 7.29 -17.61
C ALA A 246 5.10 8.81 -17.88
N PRO A 247 5.68 9.61 -16.98
CA PRO A 247 5.65 11.06 -17.10
C PRO A 247 6.64 11.59 -18.15
N THR A 248 7.44 10.71 -18.77
CA THR A 248 8.49 11.13 -19.70
C THR A 248 7.88 11.47 -21.06
N PRO A 249 8.08 12.70 -21.58
CA PRO A 249 7.57 13.10 -22.90
C PRO A 249 8.06 12.22 -24.05
N SER A 250 9.17 11.50 -23.84
CA SER A 250 9.79 10.61 -24.82
C SER A 250 9.06 9.27 -25.00
N ASP A 251 8.16 8.88 -24.09
CA ASP A 251 7.45 7.60 -24.15
C ASP A 251 6.05 7.71 -23.54
N LEU A 252 5.20 8.52 -24.18
CA LEU A 252 3.80 8.75 -23.78
C LEU A 252 2.96 7.46 -23.78
N ASP A 253 3.41 6.45 -24.52
CA ASP A 253 2.71 5.17 -24.62
C ASP A 253 3.06 4.21 -23.48
N ARG A 254 4.14 4.47 -22.71
CA ARG A 254 4.55 3.57 -21.63
C ARG A 254 3.57 3.59 -20.48
N VAL A 255 3.05 2.41 -20.16
CA VAL A 255 2.23 2.16 -18.98
C VAL A 255 2.95 1.19 -18.05
N HIS A 256 2.88 1.44 -16.74
CA HIS A 256 3.34 0.49 -15.73
C HIS A 256 2.44 0.52 -14.50
N CYS A 257 2.58 -0.49 -13.65
CA CYS A 257 1.81 -0.56 -12.40
C CYS A 257 2.55 0.14 -11.26
N VAL A 258 1.80 0.81 -10.40
CA VAL A 258 2.29 1.28 -9.10
C VAL A 258 1.40 0.68 -8.00
N LEU A 259 2.03 -0.07 -7.10
CA LEU A 259 1.38 -0.71 -5.97
C LEU A 259 1.24 0.27 -4.81
N VAL A 260 0.08 0.27 -4.18
CA VAL A 260 -0.24 1.09 -3.01
C VAL A 260 -0.97 0.27 -1.95
N GLY A 261 -0.95 0.74 -0.70
CA GLY A 261 -1.74 0.13 0.37
C GLY A 261 -1.10 -1.08 1.05
N PHE A 262 0.07 -0.89 1.65
CA PHE A 262 0.85 -1.98 2.27
C PHE A 262 0.54 -2.24 3.74
N SER A 263 -0.35 -1.47 4.36
CA SER A 263 -0.66 -1.59 5.77
C SER A 263 -1.23 -2.94 6.22
N ALA A 264 -1.74 -3.73 5.27
CA ALA A 264 -2.23 -5.09 5.50
C ALA A 264 -1.30 -6.16 4.90
N ALA A 265 -0.11 -5.78 4.41
CA ALA A 265 0.88 -6.74 3.93
C ALA A 265 1.43 -7.60 5.08
N THR A 266 1.78 -8.84 4.76
CA THR A 266 2.31 -9.83 5.70
C THR A 266 3.72 -10.26 5.28
N GLN A 267 4.47 -10.85 6.21
CA GLN A 267 5.86 -11.26 6.03
C GLN A 267 6.11 -12.58 6.77
N SER A 268 7.14 -13.35 6.40
CA SER A 268 7.38 -14.71 6.96
C SER A 268 7.81 -14.73 8.44
N LEU A 269 8.00 -13.58 9.10
CA LEU A 269 8.42 -13.54 10.51
C LEU A 269 7.35 -14.14 11.44
N TYR A 270 6.08 -14.01 11.09
CA TYR A 270 4.98 -14.52 11.90
C TYR A 270 4.35 -15.73 11.22
N LEU A 271 4.60 -16.92 11.78
CA LEU A 271 4.01 -18.20 11.33
C LEU A 271 2.48 -18.16 11.24
N THR A 272 1.84 -17.33 12.06
CA THR A 272 0.38 -17.16 12.11
C THR A 272 -0.15 -16.20 11.06
N GLU A 273 0.69 -15.36 10.48
CA GLU A 273 0.32 -14.54 9.33
C GLU A 273 0.34 -15.46 8.11
N ASN A 274 -0.74 -15.47 7.32
CA ASN A 274 -0.86 -16.25 6.08
C ASN A 274 0.08 -15.70 4.98
N HIS A 275 1.36 -15.54 5.28
CA HIS A 275 2.41 -15.30 4.31
C HIS A 275 2.37 -16.47 3.31
N ARG A 276 2.41 -16.18 1.99
CA ARG A 276 2.30 -17.13 0.87
C ARG A 276 0.89 -17.42 0.32
N GLN A 277 -0.06 -16.49 0.46
CA GLN A 277 -1.34 -16.60 -0.23
C GLN A 277 -1.21 -16.29 -1.73
N ASP A 278 -0.51 -17.15 -2.47
CA ASP A 278 -0.46 -17.14 -3.92
C ASP A 278 -0.38 -15.71 -4.52
N ASP A 279 0.66 -14.93 -4.19
CA ASP A 279 0.72 -13.52 -4.61
C ASP A 279 0.62 -13.37 -6.13
N PHE A 280 1.19 -14.31 -6.89
CA PHE A 280 0.97 -14.39 -8.34
C PHE A 280 -0.50 -14.55 -8.69
N GLY A 281 -1.18 -15.57 -8.18
CA GLY A 281 -2.57 -15.86 -8.53
C GLY A 281 -3.54 -14.78 -8.05
N SER A 282 -3.29 -14.23 -6.86
CA SER A 282 -4.05 -13.12 -6.28
C SER A 282 -3.84 -11.83 -7.08
N CYS A 283 -2.62 -11.54 -7.55
CA CYS A 283 -2.34 -10.44 -8.45
C CYS A 283 -3.04 -10.63 -9.81
N THR A 284 -2.95 -11.83 -10.39
CA THR A 284 -3.66 -12.19 -11.63
C THR A 284 -5.16 -12.00 -11.48
N ALA A 285 -5.76 -12.48 -10.38
CA ALA A 285 -7.18 -12.32 -10.09
C ALA A 285 -7.57 -10.84 -10.02
N ALA A 286 -6.76 -10.00 -9.37
CA ALA A 286 -7.00 -8.55 -9.32
C ALA A 286 -6.87 -7.87 -10.69
N LEU A 287 -5.99 -8.37 -11.57
CA LEU A 287 -5.85 -7.85 -12.94
C LEU A 287 -7.06 -8.18 -13.81
N ILE A 288 -7.71 -9.32 -13.61
CA ILE A 288 -8.83 -9.81 -14.44
C ILE A 288 -10.19 -9.60 -13.77
N GLU A 289 -10.23 -8.89 -12.64
CA GLU A 289 -11.46 -8.56 -11.94
C GLU A 289 -12.45 -7.84 -12.88
N GLU A 290 -13.74 -8.05 -12.67
CA GLU A 290 -14.77 -7.52 -13.55
C GLU A 290 -14.65 -5.99 -13.67
N GLY A 291 -14.67 -5.50 -14.91
CA GLY A 291 -14.62 -4.06 -15.18
C GLY A 291 -13.21 -3.50 -15.37
N THR A 292 -12.14 -4.23 -15.06
CA THR A 292 -10.75 -3.78 -15.25
C THR A 292 -10.37 -3.53 -16.71
N GLY A 293 -10.91 -4.33 -17.64
CA GLY A 293 -10.61 -4.29 -19.09
C GLY A 293 -9.46 -5.20 -19.54
N LEU A 294 -9.03 -6.12 -18.68
CA LEU A 294 -8.13 -7.23 -18.98
C LEU A 294 -8.88 -8.56 -18.86
N PHE A 295 -8.46 -9.56 -19.64
CA PHE A 295 -9.08 -10.88 -19.70
C PHE A 295 -8.09 -11.95 -19.28
N GLU A 296 -8.59 -13.07 -18.74
CA GLU A 296 -7.77 -14.17 -18.21
C GLU A 296 -6.73 -14.66 -19.21
N ASP A 297 -7.14 -15.08 -20.41
CA ASP A 297 -6.23 -15.63 -21.42
C ASP A 297 -5.10 -14.65 -21.77
N PHE A 298 -5.44 -13.36 -21.93
CA PHE A 298 -4.49 -12.30 -22.23
C PHE A 298 -3.48 -12.07 -21.08
N VAL A 299 -3.97 -12.01 -19.84
CA VAL A 299 -3.09 -11.84 -18.67
C VAL A 299 -2.17 -13.05 -18.53
N MET A 300 -2.70 -14.27 -18.67
CA MET A 300 -1.91 -15.49 -18.54
C MET A 300 -0.85 -15.62 -19.63
N GLU A 301 -1.13 -15.18 -20.86
CA GLU A 301 -0.16 -15.14 -21.95
C GLU A 301 1.04 -14.23 -21.65
N HIS A 302 0.82 -13.09 -20.98
CA HIS A 302 1.84 -12.05 -20.82
C HIS A 302 2.42 -11.91 -19.40
N MET A 303 1.79 -12.47 -18.37
CA MET A 303 2.27 -12.44 -16.97
C MET A 303 3.51 -13.31 -16.78
N GLY A 304 3.70 -14.31 -17.64
CA GLY A 304 4.79 -15.28 -17.53
C GLY A 304 4.55 -16.34 -16.46
N PRO A 305 5.52 -17.24 -16.24
CA PRO A 305 5.34 -18.38 -15.36
C PRO A 305 5.40 -17.99 -13.87
N ARG A 306 4.74 -18.79 -13.03
CA ARG A 306 4.87 -18.79 -11.56
C ARG A 306 6.30 -19.09 -11.11
N GLU A 307 6.70 -18.51 -9.99
CA GLU A 307 7.98 -18.74 -9.33
C GLU A 307 7.82 -19.63 -8.09
N VAL A 308 8.95 -20.06 -7.51
CA VAL A 308 9.00 -21.00 -6.36
C VAL A 308 8.20 -20.48 -5.15
N TRP A 309 8.07 -19.17 -5.07
CA TRP A 309 7.37 -18.42 -4.04
C TRP A 309 5.84 -18.57 -4.08
N ASP A 310 5.29 -18.93 -5.23
CA ASP A 310 3.85 -18.94 -5.47
C ASP A 310 3.25 -20.26 -4.98
N PHE A 311 2.93 -20.34 -3.69
CA PHE A 311 2.19 -21.49 -3.17
C PHE A 311 0.78 -21.53 -3.75
N PHE A 312 0.37 -22.72 -4.15
CA PHE A 312 -0.96 -22.99 -4.67
C PHE A 312 -2.02 -22.89 -3.56
N SER A 313 -2.70 -21.74 -3.46
CA SER A 313 -3.88 -21.60 -2.58
C SER A 313 -5.15 -21.99 -3.32
N ARG A 314 -5.71 -23.21 -3.11
CA ARG A 314 -6.90 -23.79 -3.80
C ARG A 314 -8.11 -22.85 -4.05
N MET A 315 -8.14 -21.69 -3.40
CA MET A 315 -9.21 -20.71 -3.44
C MET A 315 -9.18 -19.78 -4.67
N THR A 316 -8.05 -19.57 -5.33
CA THR A 316 -7.93 -18.48 -6.34
C THR A 316 -8.53 -18.77 -7.72
N GLY A 317 -9.14 -19.93 -7.97
CA GLY A 317 -9.79 -20.28 -9.26
C GLY A 317 -8.84 -20.45 -10.48
N VAL A 318 -7.66 -19.82 -10.48
CA VAL A 318 -6.64 -19.82 -11.56
C VAL A 318 -5.79 -21.11 -11.56
N TRP A 319 -6.43 -22.26 -11.31
CA TRP A 319 -5.79 -23.59 -11.17
C TRP A 319 -5.27 -24.17 -12.48
N ARG A 320 -5.81 -23.71 -13.61
CA ARG A 320 -5.75 -24.47 -14.87
C ARG A 320 -4.38 -24.47 -15.55
N PHE A 321 -3.40 -23.69 -15.07
CA PHE A 321 -2.24 -23.33 -15.86
C PHE A 321 -0.86 -23.60 -15.25
N ALA A 322 -0.74 -24.33 -14.14
CA ALA A 322 0.58 -24.71 -13.66
C ALA A 322 0.62 -26.11 -13.04
N PRO A 323 1.52 -27.01 -13.49
CA PRO A 323 1.81 -28.23 -12.77
C PRO A 323 2.44 -27.87 -11.42
N GLU A 324 2.05 -28.59 -10.36
CA GLU A 324 2.68 -28.51 -9.04
C GLU A 324 4.19 -28.65 -9.21
N ARG A 325 4.93 -27.56 -8.95
CA ARG A 325 6.38 -27.62 -8.83
C ARG A 325 6.69 -27.84 -7.37
N ASN A 326 7.09 -29.06 -7.02
CA ASN A 326 7.70 -29.40 -5.73
C ASN A 326 9.10 -28.76 -5.63
N LEU A 327 9.15 -27.44 -5.55
CA LEU A 327 10.40 -26.71 -5.33
C LEU A 327 10.58 -26.47 -3.82
N PRO A 328 11.81 -26.55 -3.30
CA PRO A 328 12.09 -26.32 -1.89
C PRO A 328 11.67 -24.90 -1.52
N ASP A 329 11.02 -24.75 -0.36
CA ASP A 329 10.68 -23.45 0.20
C ASP A 329 11.96 -22.66 0.53
N PRO A 330 12.24 -21.55 -0.18
CA PRO A 330 13.42 -20.72 0.05
C PRO A 330 13.47 -20.05 1.43
N PHE A 331 12.36 -19.96 2.19
CA PHE A 331 12.34 -19.48 3.58
C PHE A 331 12.26 -20.60 4.63
N ALA A 332 12.43 -21.88 4.25
CA ALA A 332 12.36 -22.98 5.20
C ALA A 332 13.32 -22.84 6.41
N PHE A 333 14.44 -22.13 6.23
CA PHE A 333 15.40 -21.86 7.30
C PHE A 333 14.86 -20.93 8.40
N ILE A 334 13.95 -19.99 8.07
CA ILE A 334 13.32 -19.09 9.07
C ILE A 334 12.54 -19.94 10.06
N HIS A 335 11.74 -20.87 9.54
CA HIS A 335 10.86 -21.73 10.33
C HIS A 335 11.64 -22.75 11.18
N THR A 336 12.69 -23.33 10.63
CA THR A 336 13.54 -24.28 11.37
C THR A 336 14.36 -23.58 12.46
N SER A 337 14.74 -22.31 12.27
CA SER A 337 15.43 -21.52 13.29
C SER A 337 14.53 -21.10 14.46
N GLN A 338 13.24 -20.84 14.20
CA GLN A 338 12.27 -20.48 15.25
C GLN A 338 11.84 -21.69 16.10
N ALA A 339 11.80 -22.90 15.53
CA ALA A 339 11.43 -24.12 16.25
C ALA A 339 12.43 -24.53 17.38
N GLY A 340 13.58 -23.86 17.47
CA GLY A 340 14.60 -24.10 18.51
C GLY A 340 14.69 -23.03 19.60
N LEU A 341 13.86 -21.97 19.56
CA LEU A 341 13.82 -20.95 20.60
C LEU A 341 12.75 -21.33 21.64
N PRO A 342 13.08 -21.44 22.94
CA PRO A 342 12.07 -21.65 23.97
C PRO A 342 11.12 -20.43 24.02
N ASP A 343 9.82 -20.71 24.07
CA ASP A 343 8.72 -19.73 24.16
C ASP A 343 8.88 -18.73 25.31
#